data_AF-D3BGY2-F1
#
_entry.id   AF-D3BGY2-F1
#
_cell.length_a   1.000
_cell.length_b   1.000
_cell.length_c   1.000
_cell.angle_alpha   90.00
_cell.angle_beta   90.00
_cell.angle_gamma   90.00
#
_symmetry.space_group_name_H-M   'P 1'
#
loop_
_entity.id
_entity.type
_entity.pdbx_description
1 polymer ?
#
loop_
_entity_poly.entity_id
_entity_poly.type
_entity_poly.pdbx_seq_one_letter_code
_entity_poly.pdbx_strand_id
1 'polypeptide(L)'
;MLNQTRNLVGENNPKVQLLNKSIEELELPENSVDVVVSSYTIHNIVDYSGLVSKIKEILKPDGEFIFLVIHPIYTAGVEHQWVQLNNEKAWCIKNYNVEGIRVEQTSFMIKNFKFCHRPILHTIMSDTLFTVC
;
A
#
# COMPACT_ATOMS: atom_id res chain seq x y z
N MET A 1 11.30 -1.69 -12.58
CA MET A 1 9.85 -1.99 -12.68
C MET A 1 9.32 -1.83 -14.09
N LEU A 2 9.12 -0.62 -14.64
CA LEU A 2 8.45 -0.43 -15.94
C LEU A 2 9.10 -1.14 -17.13
N ASN A 3 10.43 -1.19 -17.22
CA ASN A 3 11.11 -1.95 -18.29
C ASN A 3 10.83 -3.45 -18.21
N GLN A 4 10.78 -4.02 -17.00
CA GLN A 4 10.41 -5.42 -16.82
C GLN A 4 8.95 -5.66 -17.21
N THR A 5 8.04 -4.75 -16.83
CA THR A 5 6.64 -4.82 -17.24
C THR A 5 6.50 -4.77 -18.76
N ARG A 6 7.21 -3.87 -19.46
CA ARG A 6 7.23 -3.81 -20.93
C ARG A 6 7.63 -5.13 -21.56
N ASN A 7 8.67 -5.79 -21.04
CA ASN A 7 9.12 -7.08 -21.53
C ASN A 7 8.06 -8.18 -21.37
N LEU A 8 7.24 -8.12 -20.31
CA LEU A 8 6.18 -9.10 -20.04
C LEU A 8 4.92 -8.86 -20.87
N VAL A 9 4.49 -7.61 -21.04
CA VAL A 9 3.25 -7.27 -21.74
C VAL A 9 3.43 -7.05 -23.24
N GLY A 10 4.69 -6.92 -23.70
CA GLY A 10 5.08 -6.54 -25.07
C GLY A 10 5.20 -5.02 -25.25
N GLU A 11 6.19 -4.56 -26.02
CA GLU A 11 6.52 -3.13 -26.15
C GLU A 11 5.38 -2.26 -26.70
N ASN A 12 4.48 -2.84 -27.52
CA ASN A 12 3.42 -2.12 -28.23
C ASN A 12 2.02 -2.71 -27.97
N ASN A 13 1.73 -3.17 -26.75
CA ASN A 13 0.42 -3.71 -26.43
C ASN A 13 -0.64 -2.59 -26.31
N PRO A 14 -1.63 -2.51 -27.22
CA PRO A 14 -2.61 -1.42 -27.22
C PRO A 14 -3.59 -1.47 -26.03
N LYS A 15 -3.62 -2.57 -25.27
CA LYS A 15 -4.48 -2.75 -24.10
C LYS A 15 -3.80 -2.32 -22.79
N VAL A 16 -2.52 -1.98 -22.82
CA VAL A 16 -1.74 -1.64 -21.62
C VAL A 16 -1.04 -0.31 -21.81
N GLN A 17 -1.40 0.67 -20.99
CA GLN A 17 -0.68 1.94 -20.90
C GLN A 17 0.23 1.93 -19.68
N LEU A 18 1.52 2.19 -19.88
CA LEU A 18 2.51 2.27 -18.81
C LEU A 18 2.91 3.72 -18.59
N LEU A 19 2.61 4.24 -17.39
CA LEU A 19 2.92 5.61 -17.00
C LEU A 19 4.00 5.60 -15.91
N ASN A 20 5.05 6.41 -16.11
CA ASN A 20 6.06 6.66 -15.09
C ASN A 20 5.73 7.96 -14.35
N LYS A 21 4.75 7.89 -13.45
CA LYS A 21 4.26 9.02 -12.68
C LYS A 21 4.02 8.60 -11.23
N SER A 22 4.08 9.57 -10.32
CA SER A 22 3.52 9.35 -8.98
C SER A 22 1.99 9.27 -9.07
N ILE A 23 1.35 8.69 -8.06
CA ILE A 23 -0.12 8.61 -8.04
C ILE A 23 -0.75 9.99 -7.84
N GLU A 24 -0.05 10.88 -7.14
CA GLU A 24 -0.41 12.28 -6.93
C GLU A 24 -0.37 13.09 -8.24
N GLU A 25 0.50 12.71 -9.19
CA GLU A 25 0.63 13.34 -10.52
C GLU A 25 -0.28 12.69 -11.59
N LEU A 26 -1.07 11.69 -11.20
CA LEU A 26 -1.90 10.94 -12.12
C LEU A 26 -3.17 11.73 -12.47
N GLU A 27 -3.17 12.27 -13.68
CA GLU A 27 -4.32 12.97 -14.27
C GLU A 27 -5.14 11.98 -15.09
N LEU A 28 -6.16 11.41 -14.47
CA LEU A 28 -7.20 10.65 -15.15
C LEU A 28 -8.52 11.42 -15.07
N PRO A 29 -9.40 11.31 -16.08
CA PRO A 29 -10.73 11.92 -16.01
C PRO A 29 -11.54 11.34 -14.85
N GLU A 30 -12.46 12.14 -14.32
CA GLU A 30 -13.43 11.67 -13.35
C GLU A 30 -14.27 10.52 -13.92
N ASN A 31 -14.64 9.55 -13.08
CA ASN A 31 -15.47 8.40 -13.48
C ASN A 31 -14.95 7.65 -14.72
N SER A 32 -13.63 7.49 -14.85
CA SER A 32 -12.99 6.89 -16.03
C SER A 32 -12.60 5.43 -15.85
N VAL A 33 -12.43 4.95 -14.62
CA VAL A 33 -11.96 3.59 -14.35
C VAL A 33 -12.98 2.77 -13.57
N ASP A 34 -13.11 1.50 -13.92
CA ASP A 34 -14.04 0.57 -13.25
C ASP A 34 -13.41 -0.02 -11.98
N VAL A 35 -12.10 -0.29 -11.99
CA VAL A 35 -11.38 -0.89 -10.87
C VAL A 35 -10.00 -0.26 -10.73
N VAL A 36 -9.62 0.06 -9.50
CA VAL A 36 -8.24 0.40 -9.12
C VAL A 36 -7.67 -0.76 -8.28
N VAL A 37 -6.48 -1.24 -8.65
CA VAL A 37 -5.77 -2.30 -7.91
C VAL A 37 -4.43 -1.78 -7.43
N SER A 38 -4.12 -1.97 -6.15
CA SER A 38 -2.82 -1.62 -5.57
C SER A 38 -2.24 -2.76 -4.73
N SER A 39 -1.10 -3.29 -5.16
CA SER A 39 -0.44 -4.39 -4.45
C SER A 39 0.84 -3.90 -3.78
N TYR A 40 0.85 -3.87 -2.44
CA TYR A 40 2.00 -3.52 -1.60
C TYR A 40 2.64 -2.14 -1.90
N THR A 41 1.83 -1.15 -2.31
CA THR A 41 2.33 0.21 -2.64
C THR A 41 1.83 1.29 -1.69
N ILE A 42 0.55 1.22 -1.28
CA ILE A 42 -0.13 2.27 -0.50
C ILE A 42 0.57 2.59 0.82
N HIS A 43 1.16 1.59 1.46
CA HIS A 43 1.86 1.79 2.73
C HIS A 43 3.11 2.68 2.59
N ASN A 44 3.53 3.07 1.38
CA ASN A 44 4.60 4.05 1.15
C ASN A 44 4.10 5.48 0.97
N ILE A 45 2.79 5.66 0.78
CA ILE A 45 2.17 6.96 0.57
C ILE A 45 1.94 7.62 1.93
N VAL A 46 2.40 8.87 2.09
CA VAL A 46 2.23 9.64 3.33
C VAL A 46 0.83 10.23 3.41
N ASP A 47 0.37 10.86 2.33
CA ASP A 47 -0.98 11.43 2.22
C ASP A 47 -2.00 10.38 1.75
N TYR A 48 -2.40 9.51 2.68
CA TYR A 48 -3.40 8.47 2.40
C TYR A 48 -4.78 9.05 2.09
N SER A 49 -5.18 10.14 2.76
CA SER A 49 -6.49 10.77 2.55
C SER A 49 -6.57 11.40 1.15
N GLY A 50 -5.51 12.07 0.71
CA GLY A 50 -5.40 12.59 -0.65
C GLY A 50 -5.44 11.48 -1.70
N LEU A 51 -4.69 10.40 -1.49
CA LEU A 51 -4.74 9.22 -2.36
C LEU A 51 -6.16 8.67 -2.50
N VAL A 52 -6.83 8.41 -1.38
CA VAL A 52 -8.19 7.84 -1.40
C VAL A 52 -9.18 8.79 -2.07
N SER A 53 -9.05 10.10 -1.82
CA SER A 53 -9.90 11.10 -2.47
C SER A 53 -9.69 11.08 -3.99
N LYS A 54 -8.43 10.98 -4.45
CA LYS A 54 -8.12 10.89 -5.88
C LYS A 54 -8.64 9.61 -6.51
N ILE A 55 -8.56 8.48 -5.81
CA ILE A 55 -9.10 7.20 -6.28
C ILE A 55 -10.63 7.28 -6.42
N LYS A 56 -11.32 7.87 -5.44
CA LYS A 56 -12.77 8.09 -5.49
C LYS A 56 -13.20 8.97 -6.68
N GLU A 57 -12.41 9.99 -7.01
CA GLU A 57 -12.67 10.89 -8.15
C GLU A 57 -12.61 10.16 -9.51
N ILE A 58 -11.59 9.31 -9.70
CA ILE A 58 -11.37 8.63 -10.99
C ILE A 58 -12.25 7.39 -11.16
N LEU A 59 -12.70 6.77 -10.07
CA LEU A 59 -13.58 5.62 -10.11
C LEU A 59 -14.96 6.02 -10.63
N LYS A 60 -15.54 5.16 -11.47
CA LYS A 60 -16.95 5.25 -11.87
C LYS A 60 -17.87 5.04 -10.66
N PRO A 61 -19.15 5.44 -10.75
CA PRO A 61 -20.17 4.92 -9.84
C PRO A 61 -20.12 3.39 -9.84
N ASP A 62 -20.21 2.79 -8.65
CA ASP A 62 -20.07 1.34 -8.40
C ASP A 62 -18.69 0.74 -8.74
N GLY A 63 -17.69 1.57 -9.01
CA GLY A 63 -16.31 1.11 -9.20
C GLY A 63 -15.67 0.63 -7.89
N GLU A 64 -14.68 -0.26 -8.02
CA GLU A 64 -14.03 -0.90 -6.87
C GLU A 64 -12.58 -0.44 -6.71
N PHE A 65 -12.16 -0.23 -5.46
CA PHE A 65 -10.75 -0.13 -5.12
C PHE A 65 -10.34 -1.34 -4.28
N ILE A 66 -9.41 -2.11 -4.82
CA ILE A 66 -8.89 -3.34 -4.22
C ILE A 66 -7.43 -3.12 -3.91
N PHE A 67 -7.03 -3.41 -2.67
CA PHE A 67 -5.64 -3.24 -2.29
C PHE A 67 -5.13 -4.30 -1.33
N LEU A 68 -3.82 -4.50 -1.40
CA LEU A 68 -3.05 -5.36 -0.52
C LEU A 68 -1.96 -4.53 0.15
N VAL A 69 -1.91 -4.58 1.49
CA VAL A 69 -0.95 -3.84 2.30
C VAL A 69 -0.30 -4.74 3.34
N ILE A 70 0.87 -4.34 3.81
CA ILE A 70 1.54 -5.03 4.91
C ILE A 70 0.73 -4.81 6.19
N HIS A 71 0.44 -5.90 6.91
CA HIS A 71 -0.41 -5.85 8.10
C HIS A 71 0.18 -4.93 9.19
N PRO A 72 -0.64 -4.11 9.89
CA PRO A 72 -0.17 -3.19 10.92
C PRO A 72 0.58 -3.84 12.10
N ILE A 73 0.29 -5.11 12.42
CA ILE A 73 1.06 -5.88 13.43
C ILE A 73 2.52 -6.05 12.99
N TYR A 74 2.75 -6.26 11.70
CA TYR A 74 4.10 -6.36 11.16
C TYR A 74 4.79 -5.00 11.21
N THR A 75 4.14 -3.95 10.72
CA THR A 75 4.72 -2.59 10.67
C THR A 75 4.92 -1.94 12.05
N ALA A 76 4.28 -2.46 13.09
CA ALA A 76 4.52 -2.15 14.50
C ALA A 76 5.52 -3.09 15.19
N GLY A 77 6.08 -4.06 14.47
CA GLY A 77 6.99 -5.07 14.99
C GLY A 77 8.28 -4.46 15.52
N VAL A 78 8.68 -4.89 16.72
CA VAL A 78 10.00 -4.53 17.28
C VAL A 78 11.05 -5.37 16.57
N GLU A 79 11.96 -4.70 15.84
CA GLU A 79 13.06 -5.32 15.08
C GLU A 79 12.61 -6.38 14.04
N HIS A 80 11.29 -6.50 13.82
CA HIS A 80 10.64 -7.46 12.92
C HIS A 80 11.14 -8.90 13.12
N GLN A 81 11.37 -9.28 14.37
CA GLN A 81 11.82 -10.62 14.75
C GLN A 81 10.98 -11.23 15.86
N TRP A 82 10.91 -12.56 15.85
CA TRP A 82 10.35 -13.33 16.95
C TRP A 82 11.33 -13.33 18.12
N VAL A 83 10.83 -13.07 19.33
CA VAL A 83 11.61 -13.17 20.56
C VAL A 83 11.11 -14.33 21.41
N GLN A 84 11.99 -14.89 22.24
CA GLN A 84 11.60 -15.91 23.21
C GLN A 84 11.12 -15.24 24.50
N LEU A 85 9.89 -15.52 24.93
CA LEU A 85 9.29 -15.01 26.16
C LEU A 85 8.62 -16.16 26.90
N ASN A 86 9.02 -16.43 28.15
CA ASN A 86 8.43 -17.48 28.99
C ASN A 86 8.35 -18.87 28.30
N ASN A 87 9.40 -19.27 27.59
CA ASN A 87 9.47 -20.50 26.79
C ASN A 87 8.54 -20.56 25.56
N GLU A 88 7.94 -19.43 25.16
CA GLU A 88 7.14 -19.31 23.94
C GLU A 88 7.76 -18.30 22.96
N LYS A 89 7.41 -18.40 21.68
CA LYS A 89 7.77 -17.39 20.68
C LYS A 89 6.72 -16.29 20.68
N ALA A 90 7.16 -15.05 20.84
CA ALA A 90 6.30 -13.87 20.82
C ALA A 90 6.72 -12.89 19.71
N TRP A 91 5.73 -12.25 19.10
CA TRP A 91 5.94 -11.11 18.19
C TRP A 91 5.68 -9.83 18.97
N CYS A 92 6.75 -9.11 19.33
CA CYS A 92 6.61 -7.87 20.08
C CYS A 92 6.16 -6.73 19.17
N ILE A 93 5.10 -6.03 19.59
CA ILE A 93 4.60 -4.82 18.94
C ILE A 93 4.92 -3.59 19.79
N LYS A 94 5.24 -2.47 19.14
CA LYS A 94 5.45 -1.17 19.79
C LYS A 94 4.78 -0.07 18.99
N ASN A 95 4.19 0.91 19.70
CA ASN A 95 3.61 2.11 19.10
C ASN A 95 2.56 1.81 18.00
N TYR A 96 1.77 0.73 18.17
CA TYR A 96 0.76 0.30 17.19
C TYR A 96 -0.32 1.35 16.93
N ASN A 97 -0.69 2.14 17.93
CA ASN A 97 -1.70 3.20 17.78
C ASN A 97 -1.10 4.54 17.33
N VAL A 98 0.21 4.61 17.09
CA VAL A 98 0.90 5.85 16.74
C VAL A 98 1.27 5.80 15.27
N GLU A 99 0.52 6.50 14.43
CA GLU A 99 0.82 6.58 13.01
C GLU A 99 2.18 7.20 12.72
N GLY A 100 2.70 6.92 11.53
CA GLY A 100 3.83 7.66 10.98
C GLY A 100 4.86 6.78 10.28
N ILE A 101 5.88 7.45 9.77
CA ILE A 101 6.94 6.80 9.00
C ILE A 101 7.74 5.88 9.92
N ARG A 102 7.93 4.65 9.48
CA ARG A 102 8.86 3.66 10.02
C ARG A 102 9.96 3.45 9.02
N VAL A 103 11.15 3.22 9.54
CA VAL A 103 12.29 2.79 8.75
C VAL A 103 12.55 1.36 9.15
N GLU A 104 12.35 0.44 8.24
CA GLU A 104 12.81 -0.91 8.47
C GLU A 104 14.31 -1.01 8.23
N GLN A 105 14.98 -1.64 9.20
CA GLN A 105 16.34 -2.11 9.07
C GLN A 105 16.34 -3.64 8.85
N THR A 106 15.43 -4.18 8.03
CA THR A 106 15.45 -5.62 7.76
C THR A 106 16.50 -5.95 6.71
N SER A 107 17.08 -7.15 6.84
CA SER A 107 18.19 -7.67 6.03
C SER A 107 17.75 -8.28 4.71
N PHE A 108 16.44 -8.44 4.45
CA PHE A 108 15.97 -9.42 3.48
C PHE A 108 15.53 -8.87 2.12
N MET A 109 15.17 -7.58 1.99
CA MET A 109 14.69 -7.06 0.69
C MET A 109 15.34 -5.75 0.26
N ILE A 110 15.37 -4.71 1.09
CA ILE A 110 15.99 -3.42 0.75
C ILE A 110 16.45 -2.75 2.05
N LYS A 111 17.73 -2.36 2.17
CA LYS A 111 18.19 -1.55 3.30
C LYS A 111 17.44 -0.21 3.32
N ASN A 112 16.91 0.18 4.48
CA ASN A 112 16.22 1.46 4.72
C ASN A 112 14.89 1.62 3.96
N PHE A 113 14.10 0.55 3.85
CA PHE A 113 12.75 0.67 3.33
C PHE A 113 11.90 1.53 4.29
N LYS A 114 11.29 2.60 3.74
CA LYS A 114 10.42 3.51 4.50
C LYS A 114 8.97 3.19 4.18
N PHE A 115 8.17 2.98 5.21
CA PHE A 115 6.72 2.82 5.07
C PHE A 115 6.01 3.63 6.15
N CYS A 116 4.76 3.96 5.90
CA CYS A 116 3.86 4.63 6.82
C CYS A 116 3.07 3.56 7.59
N HIS A 117 3.35 3.44 8.88
CA HIS A 117 2.56 2.61 9.77
C HIS A 117 1.21 3.28 10.03
N ARG A 118 0.14 2.49 9.86
CA ARG A 118 -1.24 2.88 10.14
C ARG A 118 -1.95 1.75 10.89
N PRO A 119 -2.64 2.01 12.01
CA PRO A 119 -3.46 1.01 12.69
C PRO A 119 -4.52 0.45 11.74
N ILE A 120 -4.95 -0.79 11.98
CA ILE A 120 -5.93 -1.44 11.09
C ILE A 120 -7.24 -0.67 11.03
N LEU A 121 -7.64 -0.03 12.13
CA LEU A 121 -8.83 0.81 12.20
C LEU A 121 -8.75 1.97 11.19
N HIS A 122 -7.60 2.62 11.08
CA HIS A 122 -7.40 3.67 10.09
C HIS A 122 -7.33 3.09 8.68
N THR A 123 -6.75 1.92 8.49
CA THR A 123 -6.64 1.27 7.16
C THR A 123 -7.99 0.76 6.64
N ILE A 124 -8.93 0.39 7.52
CA ILE A 124 -10.21 -0.24 7.16
C ILE A 124 -11.40 0.70 7.35
N MET A 125 -11.44 1.50 8.42
CA MET A 125 -12.65 2.23 8.81
C MET A 125 -12.67 3.72 8.41
N SER A 126 -11.57 4.30 7.91
CA SER A 126 -11.65 5.62 7.28
C SER A 126 -12.47 5.58 5.98
N ASP A 127 -12.64 4.40 5.39
CA ASP A 127 -13.24 4.24 4.07
C ASP A 127 -14.11 3.00 3.98
N THR A 128 -15.37 3.16 4.39
CA THR A 128 -16.48 2.20 4.29
C THR A 128 -16.85 1.77 2.87
N LEU A 129 -15.94 1.85 1.90
CA LEU A 129 -16.16 1.53 0.49
C LEU A 129 -15.14 0.52 -0.08
N PHE A 130 -14.22 -0.03 0.72
CA PHE A 130 -13.13 -0.86 0.18
C PHE A 130 -13.09 -2.28 0.74
N THR A 131 -12.89 -3.24 -0.16
CA THR A 131 -12.68 -4.65 0.18
C THR A 131 -11.19 -4.88 0.42
N VAL A 132 -10.84 -5.29 1.64
CA VAL A 132 -9.48 -5.74 1.98
C VAL A 132 -9.40 -7.24 1.73
N CYS A 133 -8.47 -7.66 0.86
CA CYS A 133 -8.16 -9.06 0.58
C CYS A 133 -6.82 -9.47 1.22
#